data_AF-G2G624-F1
#
_entry.id   AF-G2G624-F1
#
_cell.length_a   1.000
_cell.length_b   1.000
_cell.length_c   1.000
_cell.angle_alpha   90.00
_cell.angle_beta   90.00
_cell.angle_gamma   90.00
#
_symmetry.space_group_name_H-M   'P 1'
#
loop_
_entity.id
_entity.type
_entity.pdbx_description
1 polymer ?
#
loop_
_entity_poly.entity_id
_entity_poly.type
_entity_poly.pdbx_seq_one_letter_code
_entity_poly.pdbx_strand_id
1 'polypeptide(L)'
;MTSHRPERAAAAGPETATPQSARPGRLRRAVDAIDERMGIKALACPMSEHANNLTWSLGGLTVVSFVTLLVTGIYIAQFYSPTPKDANQSVRDLVTDVWLGCFARGLHYWPAQAMFVLALLHLLRVFFHASFKKPREGNWITGSAMFLLTFLAIFTARSSSGTRKGTRRWSTTWTSPSCSAAPASDSPPSSPTGCRSCCARTPCTRSSAPG
;
A
#
# COMPACT_ATOMS: atom_id res chain seq x y z
N MET A 1 48.38 -10.24 66.34
CA MET A 1 48.00 -11.49 65.65
C MET A 1 48.66 -11.49 64.29
N THR A 2 49.83 -12.10 64.23
CA THR A 2 50.69 -12.24 63.06
C THR A 2 50.36 -13.55 62.33
N SER A 3 50.43 -13.47 60.99
CA SER A 3 50.77 -14.53 60.02
C SER A 3 49.96 -15.83 60.03
N HIS A 4 49.29 -16.13 58.92
CA HIS A 4 49.77 -17.15 57.97
C HIS A 4 48.72 -17.38 56.86
N ARG A 5 49.01 -16.86 55.67
CA ARG A 5 48.35 -17.26 54.41
C ARG A 5 49.23 -18.33 53.77
N PRO A 6 48.74 -19.58 53.57
CA PRO A 6 49.47 -20.52 52.72
C PRO A 6 49.13 -20.25 51.26
N GLU A 7 50.17 -19.95 50.51
CA GLU A 7 50.24 -19.92 49.05
C GLU A 7 50.66 -21.31 48.55
N ARG A 8 49.96 -21.82 47.52
CA ARG A 8 50.33 -22.86 46.53
C ARG A 8 49.26 -23.94 46.38
N ALA A 9 48.63 -23.94 45.21
CA ALA A 9 48.85 -25.01 44.25
C ALA A 9 48.38 -24.51 42.88
N ALA A 10 49.36 -24.21 42.02
CA ALA A 10 49.15 -24.08 40.60
C ALA A 10 48.64 -25.44 40.06
N ALA A 11 47.33 -25.56 39.90
CA ALA A 11 46.74 -26.59 39.06
C ALA A 11 46.82 -26.06 37.62
N ALA A 12 47.75 -26.61 36.84
CA ALA A 12 47.75 -26.49 35.40
C ALA A 12 46.38 -26.99 34.88
N GLY A 13 45.54 -26.05 34.43
CA GLY A 13 44.30 -26.38 33.75
C GLY A 13 44.61 -27.11 32.45
N PRO A 14 43.74 -28.02 31.98
CA PRO A 14 43.90 -28.63 30.68
C PRO A 14 43.82 -27.50 29.64
N GLU A 15 44.84 -27.38 28.79
CA GLU A 15 44.79 -26.56 27.58
C GLU A 15 43.53 -26.95 26.80
N THR A 16 42.49 -26.12 26.89
CA THR A 16 41.32 -26.23 26.05
C THR A 16 41.77 -25.91 24.63
N ALA A 17 42.03 -26.97 23.88
CA ALA A 17 42.24 -26.93 22.44
C ALA A 17 41.24 -25.94 21.82
N THR A 18 41.77 -24.84 21.28
CA THR A 18 40.97 -23.88 20.52
C THR A 18 40.35 -24.65 19.35
N PRO A 19 39.02 -24.71 19.20
CA PRO A 19 38.43 -25.46 18.11
C PRO A 19 38.92 -24.85 16.80
N GLN A 20 39.57 -25.69 16.01
CA GLN A 20 40.08 -25.38 14.69
C GLN A 20 39.03 -24.63 13.87
N SER A 21 39.43 -23.47 13.36
CA SER A 21 38.71 -22.62 12.42
C SER A 21 38.11 -23.44 11.27
N ALA A 22 36.82 -23.76 11.37
CA ALA A 22 36.06 -24.31 10.26
C ALA A 22 35.99 -23.25 9.16
N ARG A 23 36.70 -23.48 8.04
CA ARG A 23 36.70 -22.61 6.86
C ARG A 23 35.25 -22.21 6.50
N PRO A 24 34.88 -20.92 6.52
CA PRO A 24 33.55 -20.51 6.13
C PRO A 24 33.30 -20.90 4.66
N GLY A 25 32.15 -21.54 4.40
CA GLY A 25 31.71 -21.91 3.05
C GLY A 25 31.68 -20.69 2.12
N ARG A 26 31.79 -20.90 0.80
CA ARG A 26 31.84 -19.80 -0.18
C ARG A 26 30.68 -18.79 -0.01
N LEU A 27 29.50 -19.30 0.31
CA LEU A 27 28.30 -18.49 0.54
C LEU A 27 28.47 -17.57 1.76
N ARG A 28 29.05 -18.08 2.85
CA ARG A 28 29.34 -17.34 4.08
C ARG A 28 30.41 -16.26 3.84
N ARG A 29 31.45 -16.59 3.08
CA ARG A 29 32.44 -15.61 2.60
C ARG A 29 31.86 -14.53 1.68
N ALA A 30 30.92 -14.88 0.81
CA ALA A 30 30.25 -13.91 -0.05
C ALA A 30 29.35 -12.97 0.77
N VAL A 31 28.62 -13.51 1.76
CA VAL A 31 27.83 -12.72 2.70
C VAL A 31 28.72 -11.80 3.52
N ASP A 32 29.84 -12.30 4.06
CA ASP A 32 30.78 -11.48 4.84
C ASP A 32 31.44 -10.39 3.96
N ALA A 33 31.78 -10.68 2.71
CA ALA A 33 32.33 -9.69 1.77
C ALA A 33 31.32 -8.61 1.36
N ILE A 34 30.04 -8.96 1.24
CA ILE A 34 28.96 -8.00 1.01
C ILE A 34 28.75 -7.15 2.27
N ASP A 35 28.74 -7.79 3.43
CA ASP A 35 28.54 -7.13 4.72
C ASP A 35 29.66 -6.15 5.08
N GLU A 36 30.91 -6.50 4.79
CA GLU A 36 32.08 -5.63 5.02
C GLU A 36 32.08 -4.41 4.07
N ARG A 37 31.49 -4.54 2.87
CA ARG A 37 31.36 -3.45 1.90
C ARG A 37 30.14 -2.57 2.13
N MET A 38 29.02 -3.17 2.53
CA MET A 38 27.72 -2.51 2.65
C MET A 38 27.38 -2.15 4.10
N GLY A 39 28.15 -2.63 5.08
CA GLY A 39 27.93 -2.38 6.50
C GLY A 39 26.56 -2.84 6.99
N ILE A 40 26.02 -3.96 6.46
CA ILE A 40 24.64 -4.39 6.72
C ILE A 40 24.45 -4.76 8.20
N LYS A 41 25.47 -5.32 8.84
CA LYS A 41 25.48 -5.56 10.29
C LYS A 41 25.49 -4.27 11.12
N ALA A 42 25.99 -3.15 10.59
CA ALA A 42 25.90 -1.85 11.26
C ALA A 42 24.48 -1.25 11.19
N LEU A 43 23.70 -1.62 10.16
CA LEU A 43 22.27 -1.30 10.06
C LEU A 43 21.40 -2.23 10.92
N ALA A 44 21.90 -3.41 11.27
CA ALA A 44 21.28 -4.33 12.22
C ALA A 44 21.47 -3.84 13.67
N CYS A 45 20.97 -2.64 13.96
CA CYS A 45 20.81 -2.18 15.34
C CYS A 45 19.80 -3.13 16.01
N PRO A 46 20.09 -3.69 17.20
CA PRO A 46 19.18 -4.61 17.87
C PRO A 46 17.84 -3.90 18.13
N MET A 47 16.81 -4.25 17.37
CA MET A 47 15.46 -3.74 17.62
C MET A 47 14.97 -4.32 18.94
N SER A 48 14.57 -3.44 19.85
CA SER A 48 13.97 -3.85 21.11
C SER A 48 12.67 -4.60 20.83
N GLU A 49 12.40 -5.67 21.57
CA GLU A 49 11.21 -6.52 21.42
C GLU A 49 9.89 -5.72 21.52
N HIS A 50 9.92 -4.61 22.27
CA HIS A 50 8.82 -3.67 22.43
C HIS A 50 8.44 -2.89 21.14
N ALA A 51 9.34 -2.81 20.16
CA ALA A 51 9.06 -2.18 18.86
C ALA A 51 8.07 -2.99 18.00
N ASN A 52 7.89 -4.29 18.29
CA ASN A 52 7.03 -5.17 17.52
C ASN A 52 5.54 -5.04 17.87
N ASN A 53 5.15 -4.28 18.90
CA ASN A 53 3.71 -4.10 19.13
C ASN A 53 3.09 -3.13 18.11
N LEU A 54 1.85 -3.43 17.74
CA LEU A 54 1.11 -2.70 16.70
C LEU A 54 1.05 -1.19 16.94
N THR A 55 0.94 -0.76 18.20
CA THR A 55 0.92 0.65 18.62
C THR A 55 2.21 1.42 18.31
N TRP A 56 3.38 0.74 18.33
CA TRP A 56 4.66 1.33 17.93
C TRP A 56 4.91 1.20 16.42
N SER A 57 4.26 0.24 15.75
CA SER A 57 4.33 0.04 14.31
C SER A 57 3.33 0.88 13.48
N LEU A 58 2.44 1.67 14.11
CA LEU A 58 1.45 2.51 13.42
C LEU A 58 2.07 3.48 12.38
N GLY A 59 3.26 4.03 12.70
CA GLY A 59 3.99 4.89 11.77
C GLY A 59 4.48 4.13 10.54
N GLY A 60 5.06 2.94 10.74
CA GLY A 60 5.51 2.07 9.66
C GLY A 60 4.36 1.60 8.77
N LEU A 61 3.21 1.27 9.36
CA LEU A 61 2.02 0.86 8.61
C LEU A 61 1.44 2.00 7.77
N THR A 62 1.55 3.25 8.25
CA THR A 62 1.20 4.45 7.47
C THR A 62 2.12 4.61 6.26
N VAL A 63 3.43 4.38 6.41
CA VAL A 63 4.40 4.43 5.30
C VAL A 63 4.13 3.32 4.27
N VAL A 64 3.88 2.09 4.71
CA VAL A 64 3.52 0.98 3.81
C VAL A 64 2.25 1.31 3.01
N SER A 65 1.25 1.89 3.67
CA SER A 65 0.05 2.37 2.99
C SER A 65 0.39 3.44 1.96
N PHE A 66 1.17 4.47 2.33
CA PHE A 66 1.61 5.53 1.41
C PHE A 66 2.36 5.00 0.18
N VAL A 67 3.30 4.06 0.35
CA VAL A 67 4.02 3.44 -0.77
C VAL A 67 3.03 2.68 -1.68
N THR A 68 2.06 1.99 -1.10
CA THR A 68 1.01 1.30 -1.86
C THR A 68 0.17 2.28 -2.68
N LEU A 69 -0.22 3.44 -2.12
CA LEU A 69 -0.91 4.51 -2.87
C LEU A 69 -0.04 5.04 -4.01
N LEU A 70 1.26 5.23 -3.78
CA LEU A 70 2.17 5.81 -4.76
C LEU A 70 2.34 4.86 -5.96
N VAL A 71 2.58 3.57 -5.71
CA VAL A 71 2.73 2.55 -6.76
C VAL A 71 1.42 2.41 -7.57
N THR A 72 0.29 2.28 -6.88
CA THR A 72 -1.01 2.13 -7.56
C THR A 72 -1.46 3.41 -8.27
N GLY A 73 -1.13 4.59 -7.73
CA GLY A 73 -1.43 5.88 -8.33
C GLY A 73 -0.67 6.09 -9.63
N ILE A 74 0.63 5.77 -9.66
CA ILE A 74 1.45 5.83 -10.88
C ILE A 74 0.89 4.88 -11.95
N TYR A 75 0.48 3.68 -11.55
CA TYR A 75 -0.12 2.70 -12.46
C TYR A 75 -1.41 3.22 -13.11
N ILE A 76 -2.35 3.74 -12.31
CA ILE A 76 -3.62 4.27 -12.80
C ILE A 76 -3.40 5.51 -13.68
N ALA A 77 -2.43 6.36 -13.32
CA ALA A 77 -2.13 7.59 -14.05
C ALA A 77 -1.73 7.35 -15.52
N GLN A 78 -1.18 6.17 -15.86
CA GLN A 78 -0.82 5.85 -17.26
C GLN A 78 -2.04 5.71 -18.19
N PHE A 79 -3.22 5.43 -17.62
CA PHE A 79 -4.46 5.18 -18.37
C PHE A 79 -5.52 6.26 -18.14
N TYR A 80 -5.23 7.28 -17.34
CA TYR A 80 -6.18 8.33 -16.99
C TYR A 80 -6.02 9.57 -17.88
N SER A 81 -7.13 10.03 -18.49
CA SER A 81 -7.17 11.28 -19.25
C SER A 81 -7.79 12.40 -18.42
N PRO A 82 -7.06 13.49 -18.12
CA PRO A 82 -7.55 14.58 -17.27
C PRO A 82 -8.49 15.56 -18.00
N THR A 83 -8.99 15.24 -19.20
CA THR A 83 -9.91 16.10 -19.94
C THR A 83 -11.36 15.89 -19.44
N PRO A 84 -12.15 16.95 -19.18
CA PRO A 84 -13.51 16.80 -18.64
C PRO A 84 -14.47 15.95 -19.50
N LYS A 85 -14.18 15.84 -20.81
CA LYS A 85 -14.97 15.06 -21.77
C LYS A 85 -14.64 13.56 -21.69
N ASP A 86 -13.36 13.21 -21.50
CA ASP A 86 -12.89 11.82 -21.56
C ASP A 86 -12.61 11.23 -20.17
N ALA A 87 -12.64 12.04 -19.10
CA ALA A 87 -12.35 11.61 -17.73
C ALA A 87 -13.26 10.48 -17.24
N ASN A 88 -14.55 10.46 -17.63
CA ASN A 88 -15.45 9.38 -17.24
C ASN A 88 -15.27 8.13 -18.10
N GLN A 89 -14.93 8.28 -19.38
CA GLN A 89 -14.75 7.15 -20.28
C GLN A 89 -13.43 6.41 -19.96
N SER A 90 -12.34 7.15 -19.79
CA SER A 90 -11.03 6.58 -19.42
C SER A 90 -11.06 5.74 -18.14
N VAL A 91 -11.88 6.12 -17.15
CA VAL A 91 -12.04 5.31 -15.92
C VAL A 91 -12.87 4.05 -16.15
N ARG A 92 -13.81 4.05 -17.10
CA ARG A 92 -14.56 2.84 -17.48
C ARG A 92 -13.63 1.87 -18.20
N ASP A 93 -12.89 2.37 -19.19
CA ASP A 93 -11.94 1.60 -19.98
C ASP A 93 -10.85 0.99 -19.06
N LEU A 94 -10.38 1.74 -18.05
CA LEU A 94 -9.48 1.23 -17.01
C LEU A 94 -10.08 0.03 -16.25
N VAL A 95 -11.37 0.04 -15.91
CA VAL A 95 -11.99 -1.03 -15.12
C VAL A 95 -12.33 -2.25 -15.96
N THR A 96 -12.68 -2.07 -17.24
CA THR A 96 -13.14 -3.16 -18.12
C THR A 96 -12.05 -3.76 -18.98
N ASP A 97 -11.13 -2.94 -19.50
CA ASP A 97 -10.24 -3.34 -20.60
C ASP A 97 -8.79 -3.51 -20.14
N VAL A 98 -8.39 -2.88 -19.03
CA VAL A 98 -7.03 -2.96 -18.50
C VAL A 98 -6.88 -4.14 -17.53
N TRP A 99 -5.83 -4.94 -17.74
CA TRP A 99 -5.48 -6.03 -16.84
C TRP A 99 -5.23 -5.50 -15.42
N LEU A 100 -5.83 -6.13 -14.41
CA LEU A 100 -5.84 -5.65 -13.00
C LEU A 100 -6.39 -4.23 -12.78
N GLY A 101 -7.01 -3.57 -13.75
CA GLY A 101 -7.42 -2.17 -13.61
C GLY A 101 -8.44 -1.96 -12.49
N CYS A 102 -9.42 -2.86 -12.35
CA CYS A 102 -10.32 -2.81 -11.20
C CYS A 102 -9.60 -3.08 -9.86
N PHE A 103 -8.70 -4.07 -9.83
CA PHE A 103 -7.94 -4.40 -8.62
C PHE A 103 -7.05 -3.22 -8.19
N ALA A 104 -6.35 -2.59 -9.12
CA ALA A 104 -5.52 -1.41 -8.88
C ALA A 104 -6.37 -0.24 -8.33
N ARG A 105 -7.59 -0.04 -8.84
CA ARG A 105 -8.51 0.99 -8.31
C ARG A 105 -8.94 0.70 -6.87
N GLY A 106 -9.28 -0.55 -6.57
CA GLY A 106 -9.59 -0.99 -5.20
C GLY A 106 -8.39 -0.83 -4.27
N LEU A 107 -7.20 -1.23 -4.73
CA LEU A 107 -5.94 -1.11 -4.01
C LEU A 107 -5.44 0.34 -3.88
N HIS A 108 -5.93 1.28 -4.69
CA HIS A 108 -5.66 2.70 -4.48
C HIS A 108 -6.64 3.30 -3.44
N TYR A 109 -7.91 2.90 -3.49
CA TYR A 109 -8.96 3.40 -2.59
C TYR A 109 -8.83 2.91 -1.15
N TRP A 110 -8.69 1.59 -0.92
CA TRP A 110 -8.68 1.03 0.44
C TRP A 110 -7.50 1.51 1.28
N PRO A 111 -6.25 1.49 0.77
CA PRO A 111 -5.10 2.00 1.50
C PRO A 111 -5.17 3.50 1.73
N ALA A 112 -5.86 4.29 0.89
CA ALA A 112 -6.05 5.71 1.15
C ALA A 112 -6.85 5.95 2.43
N GLN A 113 -7.92 5.17 2.64
CA GLN A 113 -8.70 5.23 3.87
C GLN A 113 -7.92 4.69 5.07
N ALA A 114 -7.20 3.57 4.88
CA ALA A 114 -6.35 3.02 5.92
C ALA A 114 -5.25 4.01 6.34
N MET A 115 -4.58 4.65 5.39
CA MET A 115 -3.53 5.65 5.63
C MET A 115 -4.07 6.82 6.47
N PHE A 116 -5.26 7.33 6.17
CA PHE A 116 -5.84 8.43 6.94
C PHE A 116 -6.11 8.04 8.40
N VAL A 117 -6.73 6.87 8.62
CA VAL A 117 -7.02 6.37 9.97
C VAL A 117 -5.74 6.05 10.74
N LEU A 118 -4.76 5.40 10.10
CA LEU A 118 -3.48 5.05 10.70
C LEU A 118 -2.65 6.29 11.04
N ALA A 119 -2.63 7.29 10.16
CA ALA A 119 -1.94 8.55 10.41
C ALA A 119 -2.58 9.30 11.58
N LEU A 120 -3.92 9.31 11.68
CA LEU A 120 -4.64 9.90 12.82
C LEU A 120 -4.30 9.17 14.13
N LEU A 121 -4.36 7.83 14.15
CA LEU A 121 -4.00 7.03 15.32
C LEU A 121 -2.53 7.21 15.72
N HIS A 122 -1.63 7.33 14.74
CA HIS A 122 -0.21 7.61 14.97
C HIS A 122 -0.01 9.00 15.61
N LEU A 123 -0.71 10.02 15.10
CA LEU A 123 -0.68 11.38 15.65
C LEU A 123 -1.20 11.42 17.09
N LEU A 124 -2.35 10.77 17.34
CA LEU A 124 -2.93 10.63 18.68
C LEU A 124 -1.97 9.94 19.63
N ARG A 125 -1.32 8.84 19.21
CA ARG A 125 -0.35 8.13 20.04
C ARG A 125 0.83 9.02 20.42
N VAL A 126 1.40 9.77 19.48
CA VAL A 126 2.54 10.66 19.74
C VAL A 126 2.13 11.83 20.64
N PHE A 127 0.90 12.32 20.50
CA PHE A 127 0.31 13.32 21.39
C PHE A 127 0.15 12.80 22.82
N PHE A 128 -0.49 11.64 23.02
CA PHE A 128 -0.71 11.06 24.35
C PHE A 128 0.59 10.64 25.05
N HIS A 129 1.58 10.17 24.30
CA HIS A 129 2.89 9.83 24.87
C HIS A 129 3.80 11.05 25.06
N ALA A 130 3.30 12.26 24.80
CA ALA A 130 4.03 13.52 24.88
C ALA A 130 5.41 13.49 24.19
N SER A 131 5.54 12.68 23.14
CA SER A 131 6.82 12.43 22.45
C SER A 131 7.24 13.58 21.53
N PHE A 132 6.50 14.69 21.54
CA PHE A 132 6.78 15.92 20.80
C PHE A 132 7.68 16.91 21.55
N LYS A 133 8.00 16.67 22.83
CA LYS A 133 8.94 17.52 23.61
C LYS A 133 10.37 17.47 23.02
N LYS A 134 11.20 18.50 23.25
CA LYS A 134 12.64 18.50 22.88
C LYS A 134 13.28 17.14 23.16
N PRO A 135 14.03 16.52 22.23
CA PRO A 135 14.62 17.05 20.99
C PRO A 135 13.83 16.80 19.69
N ARG A 136 12.55 16.35 19.75
CA ARG A 136 11.82 15.84 18.56
C ARG A 136 10.73 16.77 18.01
N GLU A 137 10.80 18.06 18.36
CA GLU A 137 9.81 19.08 17.99
C GLU A 137 9.68 19.24 16.47
N GLY A 138 10.81 19.23 15.75
CA GLY A 138 10.80 19.33 14.29
C GLY A 138 10.04 18.18 13.61
N ASN A 139 10.26 16.95 14.07
CA ASN A 139 9.59 15.78 13.51
C ASN A 139 8.07 15.81 13.77
N TRP A 140 7.64 16.36 14.90
CA TRP A 140 6.23 16.56 15.20
C TRP A 140 5.57 17.57 14.26
N ILE A 141 6.23 18.69 13.98
CA ILE A 141 5.74 19.71 13.04
C ILE A 141 5.65 19.11 11.63
N THR A 142 6.69 18.42 11.17
CA THR A 142 6.69 17.75 9.86
C THR A 142 5.57 16.72 9.77
N GLY A 143 5.39 15.85 10.77
CA GLY A 143 4.32 14.85 10.79
C GLY A 143 2.92 15.48 10.78
N SER A 144 2.71 16.54 11.56
CA SER A 144 1.43 17.27 11.60
C SER A 144 1.13 17.97 10.27
N ALA A 145 2.14 18.56 9.63
CA ALA A 145 2.02 19.18 8.31
C ALA A 145 1.67 18.14 7.24
N MET A 146 2.31 16.96 7.25
CA MET A 146 1.98 15.87 6.32
C MET A 146 0.56 15.33 6.52
N PHE A 147 0.10 15.22 7.76
CA PHE A 147 -1.29 14.86 8.04
C PHE A 147 -2.28 15.90 7.49
N LEU A 148 -1.99 17.19 7.67
CA LEU A 148 -2.83 18.27 7.14
C LEU A 148 -2.89 18.25 5.60
N LEU A 149 -1.76 18.01 4.93
CA LEU A 149 -1.71 17.84 3.48
C LEU A 149 -2.56 16.65 3.01
N THR A 150 -2.50 15.53 3.74
CA THR A 150 -3.31 14.34 3.43
C THR A 150 -4.80 14.62 3.60
N PHE A 151 -5.19 15.30 4.69
CA PHE A 151 -6.56 15.73 4.91
C PHE A 151 -7.06 16.65 3.78
N LEU A 152 -6.24 17.62 3.38
CA LEU A 152 -6.57 18.54 2.29
C LEU A 152 -6.68 17.83 0.94
N ALA A 153 -5.84 16.83 0.67
CA ALA A 153 -5.91 16.04 -0.56
C ALA A 153 -7.24 15.26 -0.65
N ILE A 154 -7.65 14.60 0.43
CA ILE A 154 -8.92 13.86 0.50
C ILE A 154 -10.11 14.83 0.40
N PHE A 155 -10.05 15.95 1.13
CA PHE A 155 -11.11 16.96 1.10
C PHE A 155 -11.26 17.58 -0.30
N THR A 156 -10.15 17.95 -0.94
CA THR A 156 -10.15 18.53 -2.30
C THR A 156 -10.66 17.53 -3.33
N ALA A 157 -10.25 16.26 -3.25
CA ALA A 157 -10.77 15.22 -4.12
C ALA A 157 -12.30 15.06 -3.98
N ARG A 158 -12.83 15.18 -2.74
CA ARG A 158 -14.28 15.11 -2.49
C ARG A 158 -15.01 16.42 -2.82
N SER A 159 -14.38 17.57 -2.64
CA SER A 159 -14.97 18.90 -2.82
C SER A 159 -15.05 19.31 -4.29
N SER A 160 -13.99 19.05 -5.07
CA SER A 160 -13.97 19.28 -6.53
C SER A 160 -15.00 18.44 -7.30
N SER A 161 -15.63 17.45 -6.63
CA SER A 161 -16.71 16.64 -7.19
C SER A 161 -18.10 17.33 -7.22
N GLY A 162 -18.23 18.59 -6.81
CA GLY A 162 -19.52 19.33 -6.82
C GLY A 162 -19.51 20.54 -7.77
N THR A 163 -20.14 20.48 -8.94
CA THR A 163 -21.57 20.83 -9.08
C THR A 163 -22.21 20.20 -10.33
N ARG A 164 -22.96 19.10 -10.15
CA ARG A 164 -24.12 18.79 -11.00
C ARG A 164 -25.27 18.33 -10.12
N LYS A 165 -26.35 19.12 -10.11
CA LYS A 165 -27.64 18.73 -9.55
C LYS A 165 -28.17 17.55 -10.38
N GLY A 166 -28.46 16.41 -9.74
CA GLY A 166 -29.40 15.44 -10.32
C GLY A 166 -29.05 13.95 -10.28
N THR A 167 -27.93 13.48 -9.73
CA THR A 167 -27.63 12.05 -9.84
C THR A 167 -27.21 11.38 -8.52
N ARG A 168 -28.21 10.97 -7.73
CA ARG A 168 -28.02 10.15 -6.52
C ARG A 168 -27.43 8.74 -6.79
N ARG A 169 -27.26 8.35 -8.06
CA ARG A 169 -26.73 7.03 -8.49
C ARG A 169 -25.19 6.95 -8.58
N TRP A 170 -24.47 8.09 -8.66
CA TRP A 170 -23.03 8.09 -8.99
C TRP A 170 -22.14 8.22 -7.76
N SER A 171 -22.66 8.74 -6.64
CA SER A 171 -21.93 8.75 -5.37
C SER A 171 -21.53 7.34 -4.96
N THR A 172 -22.38 6.34 -5.23
CA THR A 172 -22.10 4.92 -4.93
C THR A 172 -21.04 4.30 -5.84
N THR A 173 -20.81 4.82 -7.05
CA THR A 173 -19.84 4.25 -8.01
C THR A 173 -18.39 4.58 -7.67
N TRP A 174 -18.15 5.75 -7.05
CA TRP A 174 -16.81 6.20 -6.65
C TRP A 174 -16.46 5.87 -5.20
N THR A 175 -17.46 5.67 -4.33
CA THR A 175 -17.25 5.21 -2.95
C THR A 175 -17.22 3.69 -2.82
N SER A 176 -17.62 2.96 -3.86
CA SER A 176 -17.57 1.50 -3.88
C SER A 176 -16.32 1.02 -4.64
N PRO A 177 -15.43 0.26 -4.00
CA PRO A 177 -14.30 -0.37 -4.66
C PRO A 177 -14.73 -1.52 -5.61
N SER A 178 -16.01 -1.87 -5.61
CA SER A 178 -16.58 -2.97 -6.37
C SER A 178 -16.54 -2.71 -7.88
N CYS A 179 -15.91 -3.65 -8.61
CA CYS A 179 -15.83 -3.66 -10.09
C CYS A 179 -17.21 -3.69 -10.77
N SER A 180 -18.21 -4.26 -10.09
CA SER A 180 -19.55 -4.49 -10.64
C SER A 180 -20.42 -3.23 -10.76
N ALA A 181 -19.95 -2.08 -10.25
CA ALA A 181 -20.67 -0.82 -10.34
C ALA A 181 -20.39 -0.04 -11.64
N ALA A 182 -20.07 -0.74 -12.74
CA ALA A 182 -20.07 -0.11 -14.05
C ALA A 182 -21.46 0.51 -14.29
N PRO A 183 -21.57 1.83 -14.55
CA PRO A 183 -22.87 2.43 -14.82
C PRO A 183 -23.41 1.79 -16.09
N ALA A 184 -24.62 1.22 -16.00
CA ALA A 184 -25.45 0.99 -17.18
C ALA A 184 -25.35 2.26 -18.04
N SER A 185 -24.93 2.08 -19.28
CA SER A 185 -24.80 3.16 -20.26
C SER A 185 -26.14 3.90 -20.33
N ASP A 186 -26.20 5.11 -19.76
CA ASP A 186 -27.21 6.10 -20.11
C ASP A 186 -26.90 6.62 -21.52
N SER A 187 -27.01 5.73 -22.52
CA SER A 187 -27.31 6.15 -23.87
C SER A 187 -28.82 6.38 -23.89
N PRO A 188 -29.33 7.60 -24.10
CA PRO A 188 -30.75 7.74 -24.40
C PRO A 188 -31.02 6.88 -25.65
N PRO A 189 -32.13 6.12 -25.72
CA PRO A 189 -32.54 5.49 -26.97
C PRO A 189 -32.93 6.59 -27.96
N SER A 190 -31.94 7.17 -28.63
CA SER A 190 -32.17 7.95 -29.83
C SER A 190 -32.45 6.96 -30.95
N SER A 191 -33.74 6.75 -31.20
CA SER A 191 -34.38 6.23 -32.43
C SER A 191 -35.18 4.93 -32.23
N PRO A 192 -36.49 4.96 -32.50
CA PRO A 192 -37.31 3.77 -32.63
C PRO A 192 -37.17 3.26 -34.07
N THR A 193 -36.08 2.58 -34.38
CA THR A 193 -35.99 1.88 -35.66
C THR A 193 -35.26 0.57 -35.44
N GLY A 194 -36.05 -0.49 -35.44
CA GLY A 194 -35.57 -1.84 -35.23
C GLY A 194 -34.47 -2.22 -36.20
N CYS A 195 -33.48 -2.94 -35.69
CA CYS A 195 -32.62 -3.77 -36.52
C CYS A 195 -32.56 -5.16 -35.90
N ARG A 196 -33.42 -6.01 -36.44
CA ARG A 196 -33.29 -7.47 -36.43
C ARG A 196 -31.99 -7.81 -37.16
N SER A 197 -30.90 -8.10 -36.46
CA SER A 197 -29.69 -8.60 -37.15
C SER A 197 -28.59 -9.04 -36.18
N CYS A 198 -28.83 -10.07 -35.35
CA CYS A 198 -27.73 -10.85 -34.74
C CYS A 198 -28.14 -12.22 -34.17
N CYS A 199 -29.06 -12.93 -34.83
CA CYS A 199 -29.22 -14.38 -34.67
C CYS A 199 -29.30 -15.03 -36.06
N ALA A 200 -28.14 -15.17 -36.71
CA ALA A 200 -27.99 -15.96 -37.92
C ALA A 200 -26.66 -16.73 -37.87
N ARG A 201 -26.63 -17.78 -37.05
CA ARG A 201 -25.68 -18.90 -37.17
C ARG A 201 -26.42 -20.22 -36.97
N THR A 202 -27.44 -20.46 -37.81
CA THR A 202 -27.91 -21.82 -38.11
C THR A 202 -28.81 -21.76 -39.35
N PRO A 203 -28.61 -22.63 -40.36
CA PRO A 203 -29.50 -22.70 -41.51
C PRO A 203 -30.72 -23.55 -41.14
N CYS A 204 -31.82 -22.91 -40.76
CA CYS A 204 -33.10 -23.61 -40.69
C CYS A 204 -33.73 -23.63 -42.09
N THR A 205 -33.83 -24.84 -42.60
CA THR A 205 -34.38 -25.24 -43.90
C THR A 205 -35.75 -24.64 -44.18
N ARG A 206 -35.87 -24.03 -45.37
CA ARG A 206 -37.13 -23.56 -45.97
C ARG A 206 -37.97 -24.77 -46.37
N SER A 207 -39.05 -25.04 -45.63
CA SER A 207 -40.12 -25.93 -46.08
C SER A 207 -41.22 -25.11 -46.74
N SER A 208 -41.57 -25.52 -47.95
CA SER A 208 -42.46 -24.86 -48.89
C SER A 208 -43.90 -25.36 -48.73
N ALA A 209 -44.86 -24.43 -48.85
CA ALA A 209 -46.17 -24.61 -49.50
C ALA A 209 -47.29 -25.38 -48.73
N PRO A 210 -48.52 -25.48 -49.28
CA PRO A 210 -49.51 -24.39 -49.36
C PRO A 210 -50.94 -24.85 -48.94
N GLY A 211 -51.87 -23.90 -48.80
CA GLY A 211 -53.30 -24.15 -48.62
C GLY A 211 -54.05 -22.89 -48.24
#